data_AF-A0A503AS03-F1
#
_entry.id   AF-A0A503AS03-F1
#
_cell.length_a   1.000
_cell.length_b   1.000
_cell.length_c   1.000
_cell.angle_alpha   90.00
_cell.angle_beta   90.00
_cell.angle_gamma   90.00
#
_symmetry.space_group_name_H-M   'P 1'
#
loop_
_entity.id
_entity.type
_entity.pdbx_description
1 polymer ?
#
loop_
_entity_poly.entity_id
_entity_poly.type
_entity_poly.pdbx_seq_one_letter_code
_entity_poly.pdbx_strand_id
1 'polypeptide(L)'
;MFGASGRTERSGEIYLPYVGHLSDQVVLLEDGSIMAMAHLNGLPFDLEDAEMRNSRCRAFNTLLRNIADDNVTLYAHLVRNNDVPEPASRQFQSAFAGSLSEAYESRVLSGKLFRNDHFLTVVVFPRTAIGKIGWRSAKSSRRNDNDLATQMRSLEDLWQIIAGSLGGYGLRRLGVREKGDVLFTEIGEALRLIMTCRFLPVPMVSGSLGASIYT
;
A
#
# COMPACT_ATOMS: atom_id res chain seq x y z
N MET A 1 -11.50 16.48 -34.56
CA MET A 1 -10.18 16.82 -33.99
C MET A 1 -9.49 15.52 -33.63
N PHE A 2 -8.59 15.04 -34.49
CA PHE A 2 -7.76 13.88 -34.20
C PHE A 2 -6.56 14.38 -33.37
N GLY A 3 -6.40 13.83 -32.16
CA GLY A 3 -5.35 14.24 -31.21
C GLY A 3 -3.95 14.04 -31.80
N ALA A 4 -3.06 14.97 -31.48
CA ALA A 4 -1.67 14.94 -31.92
C ALA A 4 -0.99 13.61 -31.57
N SER A 5 -0.17 13.12 -32.50
CA SER A 5 0.59 11.86 -32.42
C SER A 5 1.22 11.62 -31.04
N GLY A 6 1.17 10.39 -30.53
CA GLY A 6 1.79 9.94 -29.26
C GLY A 6 3.32 10.11 -29.14
N ARG A 7 3.96 10.88 -30.02
CA ARG A 7 5.36 11.33 -29.89
C ARG A 7 5.57 12.38 -28.79
N THR A 8 4.50 13.04 -28.32
CA THR A 8 4.57 14.09 -27.28
C THR A 8 4.04 13.67 -25.91
N GLU A 9 3.60 12.41 -25.75
CA GLU A 9 3.19 11.91 -24.44
C GLU A 9 4.44 11.68 -23.58
N ARG A 10 4.50 12.39 -22.44
CA ARG A 10 5.54 12.17 -21.45
C ARG A 10 5.36 10.79 -20.83
N SER A 11 6.47 10.08 -20.61
CA SER A 11 6.44 8.81 -19.87
C SER A 11 5.76 9.02 -18.51
N GLY A 12 4.84 8.12 -18.15
CA GLY A 12 4.16 8.15 -16.85
C GLY A 12 5.10 7.93 -15.67
N GLU A 13 6.29 7.35 -15.91
CA GLU A 13 7.36 7.18 -14.92
C GLU A 13 7.74 8.48 -14.21
N ILE A 14 7.66 9.63 -14.89
CA ILE A 14 8.02 10.95 -14.33
C ILE A 14 7.10 11.34 -13.16
N TYR A 15 5.92 10.73 -13.05
CA TYR A 15 4.97 10.96 -11.96
C TYR A 15 5.07 9.93 -10.83
N LEU A 16 6.02 8.99 -10.92
CA LEU A 16 6.24 7.94 -9.93
C LEU A 16 7.56 8.19 -9.21
N PRO A 17 7.58 8.99 -8.12
CA PRO A 17 8.80 9.47 -7.47
C PRO A 17 9.46 8.38 -6.58
N TYR A 18 9.42 7.12 -6.99
CA TYR A 18 9.93 5.97 -6.23
C TYR A 18 11.31 5.58 -6.75
N VAL A 19 12.33 5.78 -5.92
CA VAL A 19 13.72 5.48 -6.28
C VAL A 19 13.98 3.97 -6.14
N GLY A 20 13.76 3.41 -4.95
CA GLY A 20 14.06 2.00 -4.67
C GLY A 20 14.00 1.66 -3.19
N HIS A 21 14.21 0.39 -2.86
CA HIS A 21 14.21 -0.09 -1.48
C HIS A 21 15.49 0.32 -0.73
N LEU A 22 15.33 0.88 0.47
CA LEU A 22 16.42 1.06 1.44
C LEU A 22 16.56 -0.16 2.36
N SER A 23 15.44 -0.80 2.64
CA SER A 23 15.33 -2.10 3.28
C SER A 23 14.17 -2.86 2.63
N ASP A 24 14.00 -4.13 2.97
CA ASP A 24 12.94 -4.96 2.40
C ASP A 24 11.54 -4.33 2.52
N GLN A 25 11.30 -3.50 3.54
CA GLN A 25 9.98 -2.93 3.85
C GLN A 25 9.93 -1.39 3.78
N VAL A 26 10.99 -0.75 3.29
CA VAL A 26 11.09 0.72 3.22
C VAL A 26 11.58 1.15 1.84
N VAL A 27 10.83 2.05 1.20
CA VAL A 27 11.15 2.63 -0.10
C VAL A 27 11.58 4.08 0.07
N LEU A 28 12.60 4.48 -0.69
CA LEU A 28 13.07 5.84 -0.81
C LEU A 28 12.35 6.58 -1.95
N LEU A 29 11.96 7.82 -1.71
CA LEU A 29 11.41 8.73 -2.71
C LEU A 29 12.45 9.73 -3.22
N GLU A 30 12.18 10.33 -4.38
CA GLU A 30 13.08 11.30 -5.03
C GLU A 30 13.33 12.57 -4.19
N ASP A 31 12.38 12.97 -3.36
CA ASP A 31 12.48 14.12 -2.46
C ASP A 31 13.27 13.83 -1.17
N GLY A 32 13.74 12.58 -0.99
CA GLY A 32 14.46 12.15 0.21
C GLY A 32 13.56 11.70 1.36
N SER A 33 12.24 11.68 1.17
CA SER A 33 11.33 11.02 2.10
C SER A 33 11.44 9.50 1.99
N ILE A 34 11.04 8.82 3.06
CA ILE A 34 10.98 7.35 3.12
C ILE A 34 9.54 6.91 3.35
N MET A 35 9.20 5.75 2.81
CA MET A 35 7.84 5.24 2.80
C MET A 35 7.79 3.77 3.22
N ALA A 36 6.81 3.43 4.06
CA ALA A 36 6.39 2.05 4.30
C ALA A 36 4.91 1.90 3.93
N MET A 37 4.52 0.67 3.61
CA MET A 37 3.15 0.38 3.19
C MET A 37 2.64 -0.90 3.86
N ALA A 38 1.34 -0.93 4.15
CA ALA A 38 0.65 -2.05 4.73
C ALA A 38 -0.55 -2.43 3.87
N HIS A 39 -0.88 -3.72 3.82
CA HIS A 39 -2.19 -4.21 3.40
C HIS A 39 -3.06 -4.47 4.63
N LEU A 40 -4.37 -4.25 4.51
CA LEU A 40 -5.36 -4.52 5.54
C LEU A 40 -6.48 -5.40 4.97
N ASN A 41 -6.86 -6.43 5.71
CA ASN A 41 -8.02 -7.26 5.37
C ASN A 41 -9.35 -6.51 5.58
N GLY A 42 -9.36 -5.55 6.52
CA GLY A 42 -10.58 -4.86 6.93
C GLY A 42 -11.42 -5.70 7.89
N LEU A 43 -12.57 -5.16 8.30
CA LEU A 43 -13.50 -5.80 9.22
C LEU A 43 -14.95 -5.64 8.72
N PRO A 44 -15.82 -6.63 8.95
CA PRO A 44 -17.21 -6.58 8.53
C PRO A 44 -17.98 -5.56 9.38
N PHE A 45 -18.22 -4.37 8.82
CA PHE A 45 -18.83 -3.25 9.55
C PHE A 45 -20.34 -3.42 9.77
N ASP A 46 -21.04 -4.09 8.84
CA ASP A 46 -22.51 -4.23 8.87
C ASP A 46 -23.01 -5.22 9.93
N LEU A 47 -22.17 -6.17 10.33
CA LEU A 47 -22.51 -7.22 11.30
C LEU A 47 -22.10 -6.84 12.73
N GLU A 48 -21.49 -5.67 12.91
CA GLU A 48 -20.92 -5.24 14.18
C GLU A 48 -21.89 -4.33 14.95
N ASP A 49 -21.93 -4.52 16.27
CA ASP A 49 -22.72 -3.67 17.15
C ASP A 49 -22.26 -2.20 17.11
N ALA A 50 -23.21 -1.28 17.28
CA ALA A 50 -22.96 0.15 17.19
C ALA A 50 -21.97 0.64 18.27
N GLU A 51 -21.97 0.04 19.47
CA GLU A 51 -21.04 0.41 20.53
C GLU A 51 -19.61 0.03 20.17
N MET A 52 -19.42 -1.18 19.65
CA MET A 52 -18.12 -1.66 19.17
C MET A 52 -17.60 -0.82 18.01
N ARG A 53 -18.46 -0.48 17.04
CA ARG A 53 -18.09 0.41 15.94
C ARG A 53 -17.60 1.77 16.43
N ASN A 54 -18.32 2.36 17.40
CA ASN A 54 -17.94 3.65 17.98
C ASN A 54 -16.64 3.57 18.79
N SER A 55 -16.40 2.46 19.51
CA SER A 55 -15.15 2.26 20.24
C SER A 55 -13.94 2.21 19.31
N ARG A 56 -14.08 1.55 18.15
CA ARG A 56 -13.07 1.51 17.09
C ARG A 56 -12.80 2.87 16.47
N CYS A 57 -13.85 3.65 16.17
CA CYS A 57 -13.68 5.03 15.69
C CYS A 57 -12.89 5.89 16.70
N ARG A 58 -13.18 5.74 18.00
CA ARG A 58 -12.42 6.44 19.06
C ARG A 58 -10.96 5.97 19.12
N ALA A 59 -10.71 4.67 19.01
CA ALA A 59 -9.35 4.12 18.98
C ALA A 59 -8.56 4.64 17.77
N PHE A 60 -9.17 4.70 16.59
CA PHE A 60 -8.56 5.25 15.37
C PHE A 60 -8.23 6.74 15.52
N ASN A 61 -9.13 7.54 16.10
CA ASN A 61 -8.85 8.95 16.39
C ASN A 61 -7.69 9.12 17.39
N THR A 62 -7.58 8.23 18.38
CA THR A 62 -6.45 8.23 19.32
C THR A 62 -5.15 7.85 18.63
N LEU A 63 -5.17 6.83 17.76
CA LEU A 63 -4.02 6.46 16.93
C LEU A 63 -3.53 7.66 16.12
N LEU A 64 -4.42 8.33 15.39
CA LEU A 64 -4.06 9.49 14.56
C LEU A 64 -3.45 10.63 15.38
N ARG A 65 -3.96 10.89 16.60
CA ARG A 65 -3.36 11.88 17.50
C ARG A 65 -1.98 11.47 18.00
N ASN A 66 -1.77 10.19 18.27
CA ASN A 66 -0.50 9.69 18.81
C ASN A 66 0.64 9.71 17.78
N ILE A 67 0.32 9.59 16.50
CA ILE A 67 1.30 9.56 15.39
C ILE A 67 1.37 10.88 14.62
N ALA A 68 0.63 11.90 15.05
CA ALA A 68 0.61 13.21 14.39
C ALA A 68 1.95 13.93 14.58
N ASP A 69 2.60 14.27 13.46
CA ASP A 69 3.82 15.05 13.41
C ASP A 69 3.86 15.82 12.08
N ASP A 70 4.59 16.93 12.04
CA ASP A 70 4.64 17.84 10.87
C ASP A 70 5.32 17.20 9.65
N ASN A 71 6.17 16.19 9.89
CA ASN A 71 6.90 15.48 8.86
C ASN A 71 6.36 14.08 8.55
N VAL A 72 5.17 13.73 9.03
CA VAL A 72 4.54 12.42 8.80
C VAL A 72 3.27 12.61 7.96
N THR A 73 3.09 11.77 6.95
CA THR A 73 1.85 11.73 6.16
C THR A 73 1.35 10.31 6.04
N LEU A 74 0.02 10.16 6.16
CA LEU A 74 -0.68 8.90 6.01
C LEU A 74 -1.59 8.97 4.79
N TYR A 75 -1.55 7.93 3.96
CA TYR A 75 -2.50 7.73 2.88
C TYR A 75 -3.27 6.44 3.11
N ALA A 76 -4.59 6.53 3.03
CA ALA A 76 -5.47 5.36 3.00
C ALA A 76 -5.94 5.15 1.56
N HIS A 77 -5.63 3.98 1.01
CA HIS A 77 -6.04 3.59 -0.34
C HIS A 77 -7.06 2.48 -0.25
N LEU A 78 -8.19 2.65 -0.96
CA LEU A 78 -9.16 1.59 -1.21
C LEU A 78 -9.14 1.31 -2.71
N VAL A 79 -8.73 0.10 -3.09
CA VAL A 79 -8.69 -0.33 -4.48
C VAL A 79 -9.68 -1.45 -4.70
N ARG A 80 -10.62 -1.24 -5.62
CA ARG A 80 -11.56 -2.27 -6.05
C ARG A 80 -11.05 -2.90 -7.34
N ASN A 81 -10.73 -4.19 -7.30
CA ASN A 81 -10.19 -4.93 -8.44
C ASN A 81 -10.93 -6.26 -8.63
N ASN A 82 -10.82 -6.82 -9.84
CA ASN A 82 -11.47 -8.07 -10.24
C ASN A 82 -10.57 -9.31 -10.10
N ASP A 83 -9.42 -9.17 -9.43
CA ASP A 83 -8.51 -10.27 -9.14
C ASP A 83 -8.99 -11.04 -7.90
N VAL A 84 -10.19 -11.61 -7.98
CA VAL A 84 -10.77 -12.40 -6.90
C VAL A 84 -10.25 -13.82 -7.02
N PRO A 85 -9.52 -14.35 -6.01
CA PRO A 85 -9.03 -15.72 -6.06
C PRO A 85 -10.21 -16.68 -6.05
N GLU A 86 -10.04 -17.79 -6.76
CA GLU A 86 -11.05 -18.86 -6.77
C GLU A 86 -11.34 -19.32 -5.34
N PRO A 87 -12.62 -19.59 -5.00
CA PRO A 87 -12.97 -20.13 -3.70
C PRO A 87 -12.16 -21.39 -3.39
N ALA A 88 -11.66 -21.50 -2.16
CA ALA A 88 -10.99 -22.73 -1.72
C ALA A 88 -11.93 -23.93 -1.84
N SER A 89 -11.39 -25.10 -2.18
CA SER A 89 -12.16 -26.35 -2.23
C SER A 89 -12.81 -26.63 -0.87
N ARG A 90 -14.13 -26.81 -0.85
CA ARG A 90 -14.89 -27.09 0.36
C ARG A 90 -15.32 -28.55 0.39
N GLN A 91 -15.24 -29.17 1.57
CA GLN A 91 -15.79 -30.49 1.81
C GLN A 91 -16.95 -30.34 2.79
N PHE A 92 -18.11 -30.87 2.40
CA PHE A 92 -19.32 -30.81 3.21
C PHE A 92 -19.73 -32.20 3.65
N GLN A 93 -20.09 -32.34 4.93
CA GLN A 93 -20.62 -33.60 5.46
C GLN A 93 -22.07 -33.85 5.03
N SER A 94 -22.83 -32.79 4.73
CA SER A 94 -24.24 -32.86 4.33
C SER A 94 -24.40 -32.66 2.83
N ALA A 95 -25.22 -33.51 2.21
CA ALA A 95 -25.59 -33.39 0.79
C ALA A 95 -26.27 -32.04 0.49
N PHE A 96 -27.07 -31.51 1.42
CA PHE A 96 -27.72 -30.20 1.26
C PHE A 96 -26.70 -29.05 1.26
N ALA A 97 -25.70 -29.10 2.14
CA ALA A 97 -24.68 -28.06 2.19
C ALA A 97 -23.83 -28.03 0.91
N GLY A 98 -23.53 -29.21 0.36
CA GLY A 98 -22.89 -29.35 -0.96
C GLY A 98 -23.71 -28.72 -2.07
N SER A 99 -24.98 -29.12 -2.22
CA SER A 99 -25.84 -28.60 -3.27
C SER A 99 -26.11 -27.10 -3.14
N LEU A 100 -26.22 -26.58 -1.91
CA LEU A 100 -26.34 -25.15 -1.66
C LEU A 100 -25.08 -24.38 -2.08
N SER A 101 -23.89 -24.90 -1.77
CA SER A 101 -22.62 -24.26 -2.19
C SER A 101 -22.51 -24.20 -3.72
N GLU A 102 -22.83 -25.30 -4.41
CA GLU A 102 -22.81 -25.37 -5.88
C GLU A 102 -23.82 -24.41 -6.52
N ALA A 103 -25.05 -24.35 -5.99
CA ALA A 103 -26.08 -23.42 -6.47
C ALA A 103 -25.68 -21.95 -6.21
N TYR A 104 -25.05 -21.67 -5.08
CA TYR A 104 -24.56 -20.33 -4.74
C TYR A 104 -23.39 -19.92 -5.63
N GLU A 105 -22.42 -20.80 -5.84
CA GLU A 105 -21.27 -20.55 -6.71
C GLU A 105 -21.73 -20.29 -8.16
N SER A 106 -22.60 -21.15 -8.69
CA SER A 106 -23.11 -21.01 -10.06
C SER A 106 -23.98 -19.77 -10.29
N ARG A 107 -24.68 -19.25 -9.26
CA ARG A 107 -25.61 -18.12 -9.41
C ARG A 107 -25.08 -16.78 -8.93
N VAL A 108 -24.28 -16.77 -7.87
CA VAL A 108 -23.81 -15.55 -7.19
C VAL A 108 -22.34 -15.28 -7.51
N LEU A 109 -21.51 -16.33 -7.59
CA LEU A 109 -20.06 -16.19 -7.79
C LEU A 109 -19.63 -16.31 -9.27
N SER A 110 -20.51 -16.74 -10.17
CA SER A 110 -20.23 -16.90 -11.61
C SER A 110 -20.07 -15.60 -12.42
N GLY A 111 -20.20 -14.45 -11.77
CA GLY A 111 -20.11 -13.13 -12.39
C GLY A 111 -18.75 -12.45 -12.25
N LYS A 112 -18.69 -11.16 -12.62
CA LYS A 112 -17.53 -10.30 -12.34
C LYS A 112 -17.52 -9.95 -10.85
N LEU A 113 -16.84 -10.78 -10.07
CA LEU A 113 -16.56 -10.48 -8.68
C LEU A 113 -15.52 -9.38 -8.56
N PHE A 114 -15.65 -8.60 -7.50
CA PHE A 114 -14.67 -7.59 -7.14
C PHE A 114 -14.32 -7.77 -5.66
N ARG A 115 -13.04 -7.66 -5.34
CA ARG A 115 -12.58 -7.50 -3.97
C ARG A 115 -12.14 -6.06 -3.72
N ASN A 116 -12.24 -5.66 -2.46
CA ASN A 116 -11.72 -4.40 -1.97
C ASN A 116 -10.41 -4.70 -1.25
N ASP A 117 -9.31 -4.12 -1.73
CA ASP A 117 -8.02 -4.14 -1.06
C ASP A 117 -7.77 -2.79 -0.39
N HIS A 118 -7.44 -2.82 0.90
CA HIS A 118 -7.11 -1.64 1.67
C HIS A 118 -5.60 -1.56 1.86
N PHE A 119 -5.02 -0.41 1.52
CA PHE A 119 -3.62 -0.14 1.81
C PHE A 119 -3.46 1.10 2.68
N LEU A 120 -2.50 1.04 3.59
CA LEU A 120 -2.06 2.18 4.39
C LEU A 120 -0.62 2.50 4.01
N THR A 121 -0.36 3.73 3.60
CA THR A 121 0.98 4.22 3.28
C THR A 121 1.39 5.23 4.33
N VAL A 122 2.58 5.06 4.90
CA VAL A 122 3.19 5.99 5.86
C VAL A 122 4.42 6.59 5.20
N VAL A 123 4.46 7.92 5.09
CA VAL A 123 5.60 8.66 4.53
C VAL A 123 6.20 9.54 5.62
N VAL A 124 7.52 9.46 5.81
CA VAL A 124 8.29 10.31 6.72
C VAL A 124 9.21 11.21 5.90
N PHE A 125 8.97 12.51 5.98
CA PHE A 125 9.75 13.54 5.31
C PHE A 125 11.01 13.91 6.12
N PRO A 126 12.11 14.30 5.45
CA PRO A 126 13.29 14.83 6.12
C PRO A 126 12.93 16.10 6.89
N ARG A 127 13.36 16.19 8.14
CA ARG A 127 13.18 17.39 8.97
C ARG A 127 14.17 18.45 8.51
N THR A 128 13.93 19.05 7.35
CA THR A 128 14.60 20.29 7.00
C THR A 128 13.98 21.42 7.82
N ALA A 129 14.81 22.25 8.45
CA ALA A 129 14.36 23.37 9.26
C ALA A 129 13.34 24.20 8.46
N ILE A 130 12.10 24.24 8.96
CA ILE A 130 10.97 24.92 8.36
C ILE A 130 11.34 26.39 8.12
N GLY A 131 11.54 26.75 6.86
CA GLY A 131 11.98 28.10 6.50
C GLY A 131 12.13 28.32 4.99
N LYS A 132 11.00 28.54 4.31
CA LYS A 132 10.86 29.15 2.98
C LYS A 132 11.24 28.30 1.75
N ILE A 133 10.24 28.14 0.87
CA ILE A 133 10.33 28.17 -0.60
C ILE A 133 11.57 27.49 -1.19
N GLY A 134 11.43 26.24 -1.65
CA GLY A 134 12.57 25.55 -2.26
C GLY A 134 12.28 24.26 -3.01
N TRP A 135 11.19 24.13 -3.76
CA TRP A 135 10.96 23.02 -4.71
C TRP A 135 12.01 22.91 -5.85
N ARG A 136 13.14 23.63 -5.77
CA ARG A 136 14.13 23.75 -6.85
C ARG A 136 15.59 23.55 -6.44
N SER A 137 15.89 23.14 -5.21
CA SER A 137 17.29 23.05 -4.75
C SER A 137 17.65 21.74 -4.04
N ALA A 138 17.18 20.59 -4.54
CA ALA A 138 17.61 19.28 -4.05
C ALA A 138 18.78 18.68 -4.85
N LYS A 139 19.58 19.49 -5.56
CA LYS A 139 20.71 18.98 -6.37
C LYS A 139 22.05 18.94 -5.67
N SER A 140 22.16 19.37 -4.40
CA SER A 140 23.43 19.35 -3.69
C SER A 140 23.25 19.51 -2.18
N SER A 141 22.68 18.52 -1.51
CA SER A 141 22.99 18.31 -0.10
C SER A 141 23.55 16.91 0.02
N ARG A 142 24.81 16.82 0.46
CA ARG A 142 25.37 15.56 0.98
C ARG A 142 24.35 15.03 1.98
N ARG A 143 23.70 13.92 1.64
CA ARG A 143 22.88 13.16 2.59
C ARG A 143 23.70 12.97 3.84
N ASN A 144 23.23 13.53 4.94
CA ASN A 144 23.82 13.23 6.23
C ASN A 144 23.24 11.87 6.60
N ASP A 145 24.04 10.80 6.59
CA ASP A 145 23.59 9.44 6.94
C ASP A 145 22.85 9.41 8.29
N ASN A 146 23.20 10.33 9.19
CA ASN A 146 22.53 10.56 10.46
C ASN A 146 21.04 10.96 10.33
N ASP A 147 20.67 11.72 9.31
CA ASP A 147 19.29 12.14 9.06
C ASP A 147 18.44 10.95 8.60
N LEU A 148 18.96 10.15 7.66
CA LEU A 148 18.30 8.94 7.18
C LEU A 148 18.11 7.91 8.30
N ALA A 149 19.13 7.67 9.13
CA ALA A 149 19.03 6.78 10.27
C ALA A 149 17.98 7.27 11.30
N THR A 150 17.80 8.58 11.42
CA THR A 150 16.77 9.17 12.31
C THR A 150 15.38 9.03 11.71
N GLN A 151 15.22 9.26 10.39
CA GLN A 151 13.96 8.99 9.69
C GLN A 151 13.58 7.52 9.80
N MET A 152 14.50 6.58 9.58
CA MET A 152 14.24 5.14 9.68
C MET A 152 13.75 4.77 11.08
N ARG A 153 14.42 5.26 12.14
CA ARG A 153 13.97 5.04 13.53
C ARG A 153 12.57 5.60 13.76
N SER A 154 12.33 6.83 13.34
CA SER A 154 11.01 7.46 13.44
C SER A 154 9.93 6.66 12.71
N LEU A 155 10.22 6.15 11.51
CA LEU A 155 9.30 5.31 10.74
C LEU A 155 9.00 4.00 11.47
N GLU A 156 10.02 3.34 12.04
CA GLU A 156 9.82 2.12 12.82
C GLU A 156 9.01 2.36 14.09
N ASP A 157 9.26 3.45 14.82
CA ASP A 157 8.49 3.81 16.02
C ASP A 157 7.01 4.06 15.67
N LEU A 158 6.74 4.82 14.60
CA LEU A 158 5.39 5.03 14.07
C LEU A 158 4.75 3.70 13.65
N TRP A 159 5.53 2.83 13.02
CA TRP A 159 5.05 1.52 12.59
C TRP A 159 4.62 0.65 13.77
N GLN A 160 5.37 0.62 14.86
CA GLN A 160 4.98 -0.14 16.06
C GLN A 160 3.65 0.36 16.65
N ILE A 161 3.43 1.67 16.70
CA ILE A 161 2.18 2.27 17.18
C ILE A 161 1.01 1.87 16.25
N ILE A 162 1.21 2.00 14.93
CA ILE A 162 0.20 1.65 13.91
C ILE A 162 -0.12 0.15 13.97
N ALA A 163 0.89 -0.72 14.04
CA ALA A 163 0.72 -2.17 14.11
C ALA A 163 -0.01 -2.59 15.39
N GLY A 164 0.32 -2.00 16.53
CA GLY A 164 -0.38 -2.26 17.79
C GLY A 164 -1.86 -1.87 17.74
N SER A 165 -2.20 -0.75 17.08
CA SER A 165 -3.59 -0.30 17.01
C SER A 165 -4.40 -0.96 15.89
N LEU A 166 -3.78 -1.32 14.77
CA LEU A 166 -4.45 -1.88 13.59
C LEU A 166 -4.30 -3.39 13.43
N GLY A 167 -3.63 -4.08 14.37
CA GLY A 167 -3.46 -5.54 14.33
C GLY A 167 -4.78 -6.30 14.21
N GLY A 168 -5.85 -5.83 14.85
CA GLY A 168 -7.19 -6.41 14.74
C GLY A 168 -7.82 -6.34 13.34
N TYR A 169 -7.32 -5.49 12.45
CA TYR A 169 -7.78 -5.36 11.06
C TYR A 169 -6.99 -6.24 10.08
N GLY A 170 -6.09 -7.08 10.58
CA GLY A 170 -5.21 -7.91 9.75
C GLY A 170 -4.14 -7.09 9.03
N LEU A 171 -3.57 -6.08 9.71
CA LEU A 171 -2.48 -5.27 9.17
C LEU A 171 -1.27 -6.16 8.83
N ARG A 172 -0.83 -6.12 7.57
CA ARG A 172 0.36 -6.81 7.09
C ARG A 172 1.31 -5.80 6.44
N ARG A 173 2.53 -5.67 7.00
CA ARG A 173 3.58 -4.86 6.37
C ARG A 173 3.97 -5.46 5.04
N LEU A 174 4.01 -4.64 4.00
CA LEU A 174 4.47 -5.04 2.68
C LEU A 174 6.00 -4.96 2.62
N GLY A 175 6.61 -5.89 1.91
CA GLY A 175 8.06 -5.89 1.72
C GLY A 175 8.51 -6.52 0.41
N VAL A 176 9.68 -7.15 0.44
CA VAL A 176 10.20 -7.94 -0.67
C VAL A 176 9.80 -9.40 -0.46
N ARG A 177 9.31 -10.05 -1.52
CA ARG A 177 8.97 -11.48 -1.53
C ARG A 177 9.76 -12.19 -2.62
N GLU A 178 10.20 -13.41 -2.35
CA GLU A 178 10.90 -14.24 -3.32
C GLU A 178 9.94 -15.26 -3.95
N LYS A 179 10.02 -15.45 -5.27
CA LYS A 179 9.27 -16.50 -5.98
C LYS A 179 10.07 -16.99 -7.19
N GLY A 180 10.56 -18.23 -7.11
CA GLY A 180 11.28 -18.88 -8.21
C GLY A 180 12.55 -18.12 -8.60
N ASP A 181 13.43 -17.87 -7.62
CA ASP A 181 14.71 -17.16 -7.75
C ASP A 181 14.60 -15.69 -8.21
N VAL A 182 13.38 -15.14 -8.26
CA VAL A 182 13.13 -13.73 -8.58
C VAL A 182 12.54 -13.04 -7.35
N LEU A 183 13.13 -11.90 -7.01
CA LEU A 183 12.63 -11.00 -5.98
C LEU A 183 11.55 -10.09 -6.56
N PHE A 184 10.43 -9.98 -5.85
CA PHE A 184 9.30 -9.10 -6.16
C PHE A 184 9.10 -8.12 -5.03
N THR A 185 8.67 -6.90 -5.35
CA THR A 185 8.32 -5.87 -4.36
C THR A 185 6.81 -5.83 -4.18
N GLU A 186 6.33 -6.17 -2.99
CA GLU A 186 4.92 -6.08 -2.66
C GLU A 186 4.46 -4.61 -2.63
N ILE A 187 5.34 -3.67 -2.27
CA ILE A 187 5.06 -2.23 -2.31
C ILE A 187 4.83 -1.78 -3.76
N GLY A 188 5.71 -2.21 -4.69
CA GLY A 188 5.53 -1.93 -6.12
C GLY A 188 4.26 -2.57 -6.68
N GLU A 189 3.95 -3.81 -6.29
CA GLU A 189 2.70 -4.49 -6.65
C GLU A 189 1.46 -3.72 -6.18
N ALA A 190 1.47 -3.22 -4.93
CA ALA A 190 0.39 -2.41 -4.38
C ALA A 190 0.23 -1.07 -5.10
N LEU A 191 1.33 -0.36 -5.39
CA LEU A 191 1.31 0.90 -6.13
C LEU A 191 0.81 0.72 -7.57
N ARG A 192 1.22 -0.36 -8.23
CA ARG A 192 0.72 -0.71 -9.57
C ARG A 192 -0.76 -1.03 -9.54
N LEU A 193 -1.21 -1.75 -8.52
CA LEU A 193 -2.62 -2.05 -8.30
C LEU A 193 -3.44 -0.77 -8.07
N ILE A 194 -2.93 0.18 -7.29
CA ILE A 194 -3.57 1.50 -7.09
C ILE A 194 -3.68 2.27 -8.41
N MET A 195 -2.63 2.25 -9.23
CA MET A 195 -2.60 3.00 -10.49
C MET A 195 -3.50 2.39 -11.58
N THR A 196 -3.55 1.05 -11.67
CA THR A 196 -4.15 0.35 -12.82
C THR A 196 -5.42 -0.44 -12.47
N CYS A 197 -5.73 -0.58 -11.19
CA CYS A 197 -6.77 -1.47 -10.66
C CYS A 197 -6.62 -2.93 -11.09
N ARG A 198 -5.43 -3.35 -11.54
CA ARG A 198 -5.11 -4.73 -11.93
C ARG A 198 -3.84 -5.18 -11.21
N PHE A 199 -3.90 -6.37 -10.64
CA PHE A 199 -2.74 -6.96 -10.00
C PHE A 199 -1.78 -7.48 -11.07
N LEU A 200 -0.52 -7.06 -10.98
CA LEU A 200 0.58 -7.58 -11.78
C LEU A 200 1.83 -7.62 -10.90
N PRO A 201 2.56 -8.74 -10.88
CA PRO A 201 3.76 -8.87 -10.06
C PRO A 201 4.85 -7.91 -10.55
N VAL A 202 5.49 -7.19 -9.62
CA VAL A 202 6.54 -6.20 -9.95
C VAL A 202 7.89 -6.73 -9.49
N PRO A 203 8.78 -7.14 -10.41
CA PRO A 203 10.09 -7.64 -10.04
C PRO A 203 10.96 -6.50 -9.49
N MET A 204 11.87 -6.84 -8.59
CA MET A 204 12.92 -5.94 -8.15
C MET A 204 13.86 -5.63 -9.31
N VAL A 205 14.20 -4.35 -9.46
CA VAL A 205 15.14 -3.88 -10.48
C VAL A 205 16.29 -3.13 -9.85
N SER A 206 17.40 -3.05 -10.57
CA SER A 206 18.54 -2.18 -10.23
C SER A 206 18.31 -0.71 -10.57
N GLY A 207 17.29 -0.40 -11.37
CA GLY A 207 16.91 0.96 -11.77
C GLY A 207 15.88 1.62 -10.85
N SER A 208 15.22 2.67 -11.34
CA SER A 208 14.12 3.33 -10.63
C SER A 208 12.95 2.37 -10.42
N LEU A 209 12.48 2.26 -9.17
CA LEU A 209 11.27 1.50 -8.85
C LEU A 209 10.05 2.05 -9.60
N GLY A 210 9.99 3.37 -9.85
CA GLY A 210 8.94 3.99 -10.65
C GLY A 210 8.83 3.41 -12.06
N ALA A 211 9.96 3.10 -12.70
CA ALA A 211 9.98 2.50 -14.04
C ALA A 211 9.30 1.12 -14.08
N SER A 212 9.59 0.29 -13.07
CA SER A 212 9.05 -1.08 -12.96
C SER A 212 7.57 -1.13 -12.63
N ILE A 213 7.06 -0.10 -11.95
CA ILE A 213 5.63 0.02 -11.65
C ILE A 213 4.85 0.38 -12.91
N TYR A 214 5.43 1.23 -13.78
CA TYR A 214 4.76 1.72 -14.99
C TYR A 214 4.77 0.73 -16.15
N THR A 215 5.81 -0.11 -16.25
CA THR A 215 5.99 -1.10 -17.34
C THR A 215 5.16 -2.34 -17.09
#